data_AF-A0A9P6LTD6-F1
#
_entry.id   AF-A0A9P6LTD6-F1
#
_cell.length_a   1.000
_cell.length_b   1.000
_cell.length_c   1.000
_cell.angle_alpha   90.00
_cell.angle_beta   90.00
_cell.angle_gamma   90.00
#
_symmetry.space_group_name_H-M   'P 1'
#
loop_
_entity.id
_entity.type
_entity.pdbx_description
1 polymer ?
#
loop_
_entity_poly.entity_id
_entity_poly.type
_entity_poly.pdbx_seq_one_letter_code
_entity_poly.pdbx_strand_id
1 'polypeptide(L)' 'KKEDAVVATGPPKFTKFVLKKGEKSGYPRKGSNVAVFYTGYFEDGTIFDTNDNTKKKNNPLRFKMGAG' A
#
# COMPACT_ATOMS: atom_id res chain seq x y z
N LYS A 1 -15.70 21.80 -7.59
CA LYS A 1 -15.94 20.36 -7.84
C LYS A 1 -14.91 19.95 -8.88
N LYS A 2 -13.72 19.50 -8.47
CA LYS A 2 -12.67 19.10 -9.43
C LYS A 2 -12.95 17.66 -9.83
N GLU A 3 -13.23 17.51 -11.10
CA GLU A 3 -13.49 16.26 -11.79
C GLU A 3 -12.25 15.38 -11.72
N ASP A 4 -12.38 14.20 -11.11
CA ASP A 4 -11.38 13.15 -11.22
C ASP A 4 -11.41 12.63 -12.66
N ALA A 5 -10.33 12.91 -13.39
CA ALA A 5 -10.13 12.44 -14.75
C ALA A 5 -10.25 10.91 -14.78
N VAL A 6 -11.25 10.42 -15.51
CA VAL A 6 -11.46 9.00 -15.80
C VAL A 6 -10.34 8.54 -16.72
N VAL A 7 -9.25 8.02 -16.15
CA VAL A 7 -8.26 7.25 -16.90
C VAL A 7 -8.90 5.88 -17.17
N ALA A 8 -9.51 5.73 -18.33
CA ALA A 8 -10.04 4.44 -18.79
C ALA A 8 -8.88 3.57 -19.33
N THR A 9 -8.46 2.56 -18.56
CA THR A 9 -7.44 1.57 -19.00
C THR A 9 -7.70 0.19 -18.39
N GLY A 10 -8.52 -0.65 -19.03
CA GLY A 10 -8.67 -2.10 -18.74
C GLY A 10 -9.05 -2.48 -17.29
N PRO A 11 -9.30 -3.78 -17.01
CA PRO A 11 -9.41 -4.25 -15.64
C PRO A 11 -8.07 -4.08 -14.90
N PRO A 12 -8.08 -3.86 -13.57
CA PRO A 12 -6.85 -3.79 -12.78
C PRO A 12 -6.01 -5.05 -12.95
N LYS A 13 -4.69 -4.89 -13.16
CA LYS A 13 -3.74 -6.01 -13.26
C LYS A 13 -3.31 -6.57 -11.89
N PHE A 14 -4.07 -6.29 -10.84
CA PHE A 14 -3.78 -6.75 -9.49
C PHE A 14 -5.05 -7.24 -8.81
N THR A 15 -4.90 -8.19 -7.91
CA THR A 15 -5.96 -8.65 -7.01
C THR A 15 -5.65 -8.20 -5.58
N LYS A 16 -6.70 -7.98 -4.79
CA LYS A 16 -6.57 -7.57 -3.38
C LYS A 16 -7.51 -8.40 -2.52
N PHE A 17 -6.95 -9.01 -1.49
CA PHE A 17 -7.69 -9.69 -0.44
C PHE A 17 -7.51 -8.96 0.89
N VAL A 18 -8.61 -8.78 1.64
CA VAL A 18 -8.56 -8.16 2.97
C VAL A 18 -8.57 -9.26 4.02
N LEU A 19 -7.40 -9.54 4.60
CA LEU A 19 -7.24 -10.58 5.63
C LEU A 19 -7.83 -10.14 6.98
N LYS A 20 -7.56 -8.89 7.37
CA LYS A 20 -8.11 -8.27 8.59
C LYS A 20 -8.73 -6.93 8.23
N LYS A 21 -10.00 -6.73 8.58
CA LYS A 21 -10.69 -5.46 8.35
C LYS A 21 -10.14 -4.41 9.33
N GLY A 22 -9.76 -3.26 8.80
CA GLY A 22 -9.54 -2.07 9.60
C GLY A 22 -10.85 -1.35 9.92
N GLU A 23 -10.72 -0.16 10.49
CA GLU A 23 -11.85 0.73 10.67
C GLU A 23 -12.35 1.23 9.30
N LYS A 24 -13.66 1.38 9.14
CA LYS A 24 -14.27 1.88 7.90
C LYS A 24 -14.22 3.41 7.79
N SER A 25 -13.27 4.04 8.48
CA SER A 25 -13.05 5.47 8.59
C SER A 25 -11.55 5.77 8.39
N GLY A 26 -11.20 7.04 8.13
CA GLY A 26 -9.79 7.43 8.06
C GLY A 26 -9.03 6.95 6.81
N TYR A 27 -9.73 6.61 5.71
CA TYR A 27 -9.07 6.23 4.46
C TYR A 27 -8.09 7.32 3.99
N PRO A 28 -6.85 6.95 3.62
CA PRO A 28 -5.86 7.92 3.18
C PRO A 28 -6.30 8.60 1.89
N ARG A 29 -5.99 9.89 1.75
CA ARG A 29 -6.29 10.71 0.57
C ARG A 29 -5.01 11.05 -0.17
N LYS A 30 -5.13 11.49 -1.43
CA LYS A 30 -3.97 11.97 -2.20
C LYS A 30 -3.25 13.05 -1.39
N GLY A 31 -1.96 12.85 -1.18
CA GLY A 31 -1.10 13.72 -0.37
C GLY A 31 -1.02 13.38 1.12
N SER A 32 -1.76 12.39 1.63
CA SER A 32 -1.64 11.93 3.01
C SER A 32 -0.28 11.27 3.27
N ASN A 33 0.31 11.55 4.42
CA ASN A 33 1.43 10.77 4.95
C ASN A 33 0.89 9.48 5.55
N VAL A 34 1.29 8.34 5.02
CA VAL A 34 0.90 7.01 5.51
C VAL A 34 2.12 6.29 6.09
N ALA A 35 1.87 5.35 6.99
CA ALA A 35 2.88 4.48 7.58
C ALA A 35 2.44 3.02 7.40
N VAL A 36 3.29 2.18 6.80
CA VAL A 36 2.94 0.78 6.48
C VAL A 36 4.07 -0.18 6.81
N PHE A 37 3.69 -1.43 7.07
CA PHE A 37 4.56 -2.58 7.02
C PHE A 37 4.21 -3.43 5.80
N TYR A 38 5.21 -4.00 5.14
CA TYR A 38 5.04 -4.85 3.97
C TYR A 38 6.14 -5.90 3.87
N THR A 39 5.79 -6.99 3.20
CA THR A 39 6.72 -8.00 2.72
C THR A 39 6.32 -8.37 1.31
N GLY A 40 7.25 -8.24 0.37
CA GLY A 40 7.10 -8.59 -1.03
C GLY A 40 7.74 -9.95 -1.32
N TYR A 41 7.02 -10.77 -2.07
CA TYR A 41 7.43 -12.13 -2.44
C TYR A 41 7.40 -12.31 -3.97
N PHE A 42 8.31 -13.12 -4.50
CA PHE A 42 8.18 -13.71 -5.84
C PHE A 42 7.17 -14.86 -5.82
N GLU A 43 6.80 -15.37 -7.00
CA GLU A 43 5.84 -16.48 -7.14
C GLU A 43 6.31 -17.78 -6.48
N ASP A 44 7.63 -17.97 -6.35
CA ASP A 44 8.25 -19.11 -5.67
C ASP A 44 8.26 -18.98 -4.13
N GLY A 45 7.75 -17.87 -3.59
CA GLY A 45 7.73 -17.58 -2.16
C GLY A 45 9.01 -16.95 -1.62
N THR A 46 10.02 -16.69 -2.45
CA THR A 46 11.23 -15.99 -2.06
C THR A 46 10.92 -14.53 -1.74
N ILE A 47 11.35 -14.04 -0.58
CA ILE A 47 11.21 -12.62 -0.21
C ILE A 47 12.20 -11.80 -1.05
N PHE A 48 11.69 -10.81 -1.78
CA PHE A 48 12.54 -9.85 -2.51
C PHE A 48 12.76 -8.55 -1.73
N ASP A 49 11.80 -8.13 -0.90
CA ASP A 49 11.91 -6.95 -0.05
C ASP A 49 10.98 -7.05 1.18
N THR A 50 11.41 -6.48 2.30
CA THR A 50 10.60 -6.37 3.53
C THR A 50 11.08 -5.24 4.41
N ASN A 51 10.15 -4.48 4.98
CA ASN A 51 10.46 -3.49 6.01
C ASN A 51 10.13 -3.97 7.43
N ASP A 52 9.55 -5.16 7.57
CA ASP A 52 9.20 -5.76 8.85
C ASP A 52 10.39 -6.57 9.38
N ASN A 53 11.46 -5.87 9.72
CA ASN A 53 12.68 -6.48 10.24
C ASN A 53 12.65 -6.52 11.77
N THR A 54 12.45 -7.71 12.33
CA THR A 54 12.39 -7.99 13.78
C THR A 54 13.66 -7.63 14.56
N LYS A 55 14.79 -7.40 13.86
CA LYS A 55 16.11 -7.11 14.45
C LYS A 55 16.41 -5.62 14.62
N LYS A 56 15.67 -4.72 13.97
CA LYS A 56 15.84 -3.26 14.10
C LYS A 56 14.57 -2.69 14.72
N LYS A 57 14.67 -1.59 15.48
CA LYS A 57 13.49 -0.88 16.04
C LYS A 57 12.42 -0.77 14.95
N ASN A 58 11.22 -1.30 15.23
CA ASN A 58 10.05 -1.28 14.33
C ASN A 58 9.84 0.10 13.72
N ASN A 59 10.33 0.30 12.50
CA ASN A 59 10.26 1.58 11.81
C ASN A 59 9.39 1.41 10.55
N PRO A 60 8.12 1.83 10.58
CA PRO A 60 7.25 1.69 9.43
C PRO A 60 7.76 2.54 8.26
N LEU A 61 7.55 2.06 7.04
CA LEU A 61 7.81 2.87 5.85
C LEU A 61 6.81 4.02 5.81
N ARG A 62 7.31 5.26 5.74
CA ARG A 62 6.51 6.48 5.65
C ARG A 62 6.64 7.12 4.29
N PHE A 63 5.52 7.42 3.65
CA PHE A 63 5.50 8.09 2.35
C PHE A 63 4.21 8.89 2.12
N LYS A 64 4.24 9.78 1.12
CA LYS A 64 3.10 10.59 0.69
C LYS A 64 2.31 9.86 -0.39
N MET A 65 1.02 9.61 -0.15
CA MET A 65 0.18 8.84 -1.08
C MET A 65 -0.12 9.63 -2.37
N GLY A 66 0.00 8.98 -3.53
CA GLY A 66 -0.35 9.56 -4.84
C GLY A 66 0.63 10.62 -5.37
N ALA A 67 1.91 10.51 -4.98
CA ALA A 67 2.99 11.40 -5.42
C ALA A 67 4.02 10.71 -6.35
N GLY A 68 3.80 9.43 -6.69
CA GLY A 68 4.57 8.69 -7.67
C GLY A 68 3.86 8.59 -9.01
#